data_AF-A0A1B6ZA80-F1
#
_entry.id   AF-A0A1B6ZA80-F1
#
_cell.length_a   1.000
_cell.length_b   1.000
_cell.length_c   1.000
_cell.angle_alpha   90.00
_cell.angle_beta   90.00
_cell.angle_gamma   90.00
#
_symmetry.space_group_name_H-M   'P 1'
#
loop_
_entity.id
_entity.type
_entity.pdbx_description
1 polymer ?
#
loop_
_entity_poly.entity_id
_entity_poly.type
_entity_poly.pdbx_seq_one_letter_code
_entity_poly.pdbx_strand_id
1 'polypeptide(L)'
;MNWKREAALIEQSHNVERLPTAAPRQVKNNQCKAQRQARIALKERHASRFNYRLPSQREALKKASIIRSLNPTPELLIVEEFLNQQGRDVIAKMRDGIVIKQLENPNNPVALEQAVAFLSVKIPTFGERVHLNRAFAELEAEDSSNRQERPA
;
A
#
# COMPACT_ATOMS: atom_id res chain seq x y z
N MET A 1 -33.74 43.72 -44.02
CA MET A 1 -33.40 42.67 -43.04
C MET A 1 -32.38 43.23 -42.07
N ASN A 2 -32.78 43.50 -40.83
CA ASN A 2 -32.06 44.37 -39.89
C ASN A 2 -31.37 43.52 -38.80
N TRP A 3 -30.54 42.59 -39.23
CA TRP A 3 -29.84 41.61 -38.37
C TRP A 3 -28.93 42.27 -37.32
N LYS A 4 -28.53 43.53 -37.55
CA LYS A 4 -27.76 44.33 -36.57
C LYS A 4 -28.58 44.75 -35.35
N ARG A 5 -29.92 44.82 -35.44
CA ARG A 5 -30.79 45.13 -34.29
C ARG A 5 -31.07 43.90 -33.42
N GLU A 6 -31.05 42.70 -34.00
CA GLU A 6 -31.24 41.44 -33.26
C GLU A 6 -29.98 41.07 -32.46
N ALA A 7 -28.78 41.34 -32.99
CA ALA A 7 -27.53 41.13 -32.26
C ALA A 7 -27.42 42.01 -30.99
N ALA A 8 -27.90 43.25 -31.06
CA ALA A 8 -27.88 44.18 -29.92
C ALA A 8 -28.86 43.80 -28.78
N LEU A 9 -29.92 43.04 -29.09
CA LEU A 9 -30.88 42.55 -28.09
C LEU A 9 -30.38 41.32 -27.34
N ILE A 10 -29.51 40.51 -27.96
CA ILE A 10 -28.95 39.29 -27.34
C ILE A 10 -27.86 39.65 -26.32
N GLU A 11 -27.05 40.68 -26.59
CA GLU A 11 -25.99 41.13 -25.66
C GLU A 11 -26.53 41.73 -24.35
N GLN A 12 -27.78 42.16 -24.28
CA GLN A 12 -28.39 42.71 -23.06
C GLN A 12 -28.96 41.65 -22.11
N SER A 13 -29.01 40.37 -22.52
CA SER A 13 -29.70 39.30 -21.79
C SER A 13 -28.81 38.46 -20.86
N HIS A 14 -27.51 38.76 -20.77
CA HIS A 14 -26.56 38.00 -19.94
C HIS A 14 -25.93 38.85 -18.84
N ASN A 15 -26.75 39.60 -18.11
CA ASN A 15 -26.35 40.08 -16.79
C ASN A 15 -26.57 38.95 -15.76
N VAL A 16 -25.71 37.93 -15.82
CA VAL A 16 -25.66 36.89 -14.79
C VAL A 16 -24.95 37.51 -13.59
N GLU A 17 -25.73 38.11 -12.69
CA GLU A 17 -25.26 38.50 -11.37
C GLU A 17 -24.65 37.28 -10.69
N ARG A 18 -23.32 37.25 -10.57
CA ARG A 18 -22.63 36.23 -9.77
C ARG A 18 -23.01 36.48 -8.31
N LEU A 19 -23.91 35.64 -7.77
CA LEU A 19 -24.18 35.59 -6.35
C LEU A 19 -22.84 35.48 -5.59
N PRO A 20 -22.64 36.21 -4.48
CA PRO A 20 -21.42 36.12 -3.70
C PRO A 20 -21.25 34.67 -3.26
N THR A 21 -20.25 33.99 -3.81
CA THR A 21 -19.95 32.60 -3.47
C THR A 21 -19.60 32.60 -1.98
N ALA A 22 -20.46 32.01 -1.15
CA ALA A 22 -20.26 31.97 0.29
C ALA A 22 -18.85 31.44 0.57
N ALA A 23 -18.04 32.22 1.31
CA ALA A 23 -16.66 31.85 1.61
C ALA A 23 -16.65 30.44 2.23
N PRO A 24 -15.76 29.54 1.78
CA PRO A 24 -15.75 28.16 2.25
C PRO A 24 -15.62 28.15 3.78
N ARG A 25 -16.60 27.52 4.43
CA ARG A 25 -16.69 27.46 5.90
C ARG A 25 -15.45 26.74 6.41
N GLN A 26 -14.57 27.45 7.13
CA GLN A 26 -13.41 26.80 7.76
C GLN A 26 -13.88 25.88 8.88
N VAL A 27 -13.86 24.56 8.61
CA VAL A 27 -14.14 23.55 9.61
C VAL A 27 -12.94 23.49 10.58
N LYS A 28 -13.12 23.98 11.82
CA LYS A 28 -12.12 23.86 12.89
C LYS A 28 -12.04 22.39 13.34
N ASN A 29 -11.23 21.59 12.66
CA ASN A 29 -10.95 20.22 13.10
C ASN A 29 -9.85 20.21 14.16
N ASN A 30 -10.26 20.26 15.43
CA ASN A 30 -9.34 20.24 16.59
C ASN A 30 -8.48 18.96 16.64
N GLN A 31 -8.94 17.84 16.07
CA GLN A 31 -8.19 16.58 16.04
C GLN A 31 -6.94 16.69 15.14
N CYS A 32 -7.05 17.41 14.01
CA CYS A 32 -5.89 17.65 13.13
C CYS A 32 -4.81 18.50 13.83
N LYS A 33 -5.20 19.43 14.72
CA LYS A 33 -4.24 20.24 15.49
C LYS A 33 -3.47 19.37 16.48
N ALA A 34 -4.16 18.48 17.20
CA ALA A 34 -3.53 17.54 18.14
C ALA A 34 -2.59 16.56 17.41
N GLN A 35 -3.03 16.00 16.28
CA GLN A 35 -2.18 15.12 15.45
C GLN A 35 -0.95 15.84 14.88
N ARG A 36 -1.09 17.11 14.49
CA ARG A 36 0.02 17.94 14.02
C ARG A 36 1.04 18.19 15.13
N GLN A 37 0.58 18.53 16.34
CA GLN A 37 1.46 18.71 17.50
C GLN A 37 2.16 17.41 17.90
N ALA A 38 1.45 16.28 17.88
CA ALA A 38 2.05 14.96 18.13
C ALA A 38 3.16 14.64 17.11
N ARG A 39 2.94 14.93 15.81
CA ARG A 39 3.96 14.75 14.76
C ARG A 39 5.18 15.66 14.96
N ILE A 40 4.98 16.91 15.36
CA ILE A 40 6.06 17.86 15.63
C ILE A 40 6.87 17.39 16.85
N ALA A 41 6.20 17.05 17.95
CA ALA A 41 6.85 16.54 19.16
C ALA A 41 7.62 15.24 18.91
N LEU A 42 7.07 14.33 18.09
CA LEU A 42 7.74 13.10 17.68
C LEU A 42 9.01 13.41 16.86
N LYS A 43 8.95 14.39 15.95
CA LYS A 43 10.07 14.82 15.10
C LYS A 43 11.15 15.56 15.89
N GLU A 44 10.77 16.31 16.92
CA GLU A 44 11.71 16.98 17.84
C GLU A 44 12.40 15.98 18.77
N ARG A 45 11.70 14.94 19.21
CA ARG A 45 12.25 13.89 20.08
C ARG A 45 13.16 12.90 19.35
N HIS A 46 12.87 12.59 18.09
CA HIS A 46 13.67 11.68 17.28
C HIS A 46 14.37 12.45 16.16
N ALA A 47 15.69 12.68 16.33
CA ALA A 47 16.54 13.37 15.34
C ALA A 47 16.56 12.70 13.95
N SER A 48 16.12 11.44 13.86
CA SER A 48 15.89 10.76 12.59
C SER A 48 14.63 11.32 11.92
N ARG A 49 14.82 12.06 10.83
CA ARG A 49 13.77 12.22 9.80
C ARG A 49 13.23 10.82 9.52
N PHE A 50 11.99 10.53 9.91
CA PHE A 50 11.36 9.25 9.61
C PHE A 50 11.59 8.94 8.14
N ASN A 51 12.36 7.90 7.83
CA ASN A 51 12.55 7.43 6.46
C ASN A 51 11.20 6.93 5.98
N TYR A 52 10.39 7.83 5.42
CA TYR A 52 9.05 7.52 4.97
C TYR A 52 9.16 6.49 3.86
N ARG A 53 8.65 5.29 4.14
CA ARG A 53 8.52 4.22 3.15
C ARG A 53 7.14 4.29 2.52
N LEU A 54 7.09 4.21 1.19
CA LEU A 54 5.84 4.14 0.45
C LEU A 54 5.02 2.92 0.93
N PRO A 55 3.67 2.97 0.89
CA PRO A 55 2.83 1.82 1.24
C PRO A 55 3.28 0.51 0.57
N SER A 56 3.58 0.55 -0.74
CA SER A 56 4.06 -0.61 -1.51
C SER A 56 5.38 -1.19 -1.00
N GLN A 57 6.31 -0.33 -0.54
CA GLN A 57 7.59 -0.77 0.03
C GLN A 57 7.39 -1.43 1.40
N ARG A 58 6.49 -0.90 2.22
CA ARG A 58 6.14 -1.48 3.53
C ARG A 58 5.49 -2.85 3.37
N GLU A 59 4.58 -3.00 2.41
CA GLU A 59 3.97 -4.28 2.08
C GLU A 59 4.99 -5.28 1.53
N ALA A 60 5.90 -4.84 0.65
CA ALA A 60 6.97 -5.70 0.14
C ALA A 60 7.88 -6.20 1.26
N LEU A 61 8.25 -5.34 2.21
CA LEU A 61 9.01 -5.73 3.40
C LEU A 61 8.27 -6.73 4.27
N LYS A 62 6.97 -6.51 4.55
CA LYS A 62 6.15 -7.47 5.29
C LYS A 62 6.11 -8.82 4.58
N LYS A 63 5.88 -8.84 3.26
CA LYS A 63 5.87 -10.07 2.45
C LYS A 63 7.23 -10.78 2.49
N ALA A 64 8.32 -10.04 2.30
CA ALA A 64 9.67 -10.58 2.31
C ALA A 64 10.04 -11.17 3.68
N SER A 65 9.70 -10.49 4.80
CA SER A 65 9.93 -11.02 6.14
C SER A 65 9.14 -12.30 6.41
N ILE A 66 7.88 -12.36 5.95
CA ILE A 66 7.04 -13.55 6.09
C ILE A 66 7.64 -14.71 5.30
N ILE A 67 7.99 -14.49 4.02
CA ILE A 67 8.57 -15.53 3.16
C ILE A 67 9.89 -16.03 3.72
N ARG A 68 10.73 -15.14 4.24
CA ARG A 68 12.01 -15.52 4.82
C ARG A 68 11.86 -16.32 6.12
N SER A 69 10.76 -16.15 6.84
CA SER A 69 10.44 -16.97 8.02
C SER A 69 9.86 -18.35 7.67
N LEU A 70 9.55 -18.62 6.40
CA LEU A 70 9.10 -19.94 5.98
C LEU A 70 10.30 -20.90 6.00
N ASN A 71 10.16 -21.99 6.74
CA ASN A 71 11.12 -23.08 6.67
C ASN A 71 10.95 -23.80 5.32
N PRO A 72 12.04 -24.01 4.56
CA PRO A 72 11.97 -24.75 3.31
C PRO A 72 11.77 -26.24 3.63
N THR A 73 10.52 -26.69 3.63
CA THR A 73 10.20 -28.12 3.77
C THR A 73 10.01 -28.76 2.38
N PRO A 74 10.27 -30.07 2.23
CA PRO A 74 10.07 -30.77 0.95
C PRO A 74 8.65 -30.61 0.40
N GLU A 75 7.64 -30.60 1.27
CA GLU A 75 6.24 -30.41 0.89
C GLU A 75 6.00 -29.02 0.28
N LEU A 76 6.64 -27.99 0.83
CA LEU A 76 6.53 -26.63 0.32
C LEU A 76 7.16 -26.49 -1.06
N LEU A 77 8.28 -27.20 -1.32
CA LEU A 77 8.91 -27.24 -2.65
C LEU A 77 8.02 -27.95 -3.68
N ILE A 78 7.35 -29.04 -3.29
CA ILE A 78 6.39 -29.73 -4.16
C ILE A 78 5.22 -28.79 -4.50
N VAL A 79 4.66 -28.12 -3.50
CA VAL A 79 3.59 -27.14 -3.71
C VAL A 79 4.05 -26.00 -4.62
N GLU A 80 5.28 -25.52 -4.44
CA GLU A 80 5.86 -24.49 -5.29
C GLU A 80 5.89 -24.92 -6.76
N GLU A 81 6.36 -26.14 -7.02
CA GLU A 81 6.45 -26.69 -8.37
C GLU A 81 5.07 -26.85 -9.02
N PHE A 82 4.07 -27.32 -8.27
CA PHE A 82 2.70 -27.38 -8.74
C PHE A 82 2.16 -25.99 -9.11
N LEU A 83 2.44 -24.98 -8.28
CA LEU A 83 2.00 -23.61 -8.53
C LEU A 83 2.68 -22.99 -9.75
N ASN A 84 3.94 -23.32 -10.02
CA ASN A 84 4.67 -22.84 -11.22
C ASN A 84 4.02 -23.34 -12.53
N GLN A 85 3.32 -24.47 -12.49
CA GLN A 85 2.59 -25.03 -13.64
C GLN A 85 1.18 -24.44 -13.80
N GLN A 86 0.67 -23.71 -12.80
CA GLN A 86 -0.66 -23.11 -12.86
C GLN A 86 -0.64 -21.74 -13.55
N GLY A 87 -1.74 -21.42 -14.24
CA GLY A 87 -1.98 -20.09 -14.77
C GLY A 87 -2.22 -19.05 -13.66
N ARG A 88 -1.94 -17.77 -13.97
CA ARG A 88 -2.13 -16.64 -13.03
C ARG A 88 -3.56 -16.60 -12.47
N ASP A 89 -4.56 -16.85 -13.29
CA ASP A 89 -5.97 -16.80 -12.88
C ASP A 89 -6.32 -17.87 -11.84
N VAL A 90 -5.71 -19.06 -11.94
CA VAL A 90 -5.92 -20.15 -10.98
C VAL A 90 -5.29 -19.80 -9.64
N ILE A 91 -4.06 -19.28 -9.66
CA ILE A 91 -3.34 -18.85 -8.45
C ILE A 91 -4.11 -17.71 -7.75
N ALA A 92 -4.68 -16.77 -8.51
CA ALA A 92 -5.52 -15.70 -7.96
C ALA A 92 -6.77 -16.26 -7.26
N LYS A 93 -7.48 -17.20 -7.90
CA LYS A 93 -8.64 -17.88 -7.28
C LYS A 93 -8.27 -18.67 -6.03
N MET A 94 -7.12 -19.33 -6.02
CA MET A 94 -6.62 -20.05 -4.84
C MET A 94 -6.35 -19.08 -3.68
N ARG A 95 -5.70 -17.94 -3.96
CA ARG A 95 -5.47 -16.88 -2.97
C ARG A 95 -6.79 -16.38 -2.38
N ASP A 96 -7.76 -16.04 -3.24
CA ASP A 96 -9.05 -15.52 -2.79
C ASP A 96 -9.82 -16.56 -1.95
N GLY A 97 -9.78 -17.83 -2.35
CA GLY A 97 -10.38 -18.93 -1.60
C GLY A 97 -9.77 -19.12 -0.21
N ILE A 98 -8.45 -18.92 -0.07
CA ILE A 98 -7.77 -18.98 1.24
C ILE A 98 -8.19 -17.81 2.13
N VAL A 99 -8.30 -16.60 1.57
CA VAL A 99 -8.76 -15.41 2.31
C VAL A 99 -10.21 -15.58 2.77
N ILE A 100 -11.09 -16.13 1.94
CA ILE A 100 -12.49 -16.39 2.32
C ILE A 100 -12.55 -17.42 3.45
N LYS A 101 -11.81 -18.53 3.34
CA LYS A 101 -11.75 -19.55 4.39
C LYS A 101 -11.18 -19.02 5.71
N GLN A 102 -10.29 -18.03 5.66
CA GLN A 102 -9.78 -17.35 6.85
C GLN A 102 -10.88 -16.58 7.59
N LEU A 103 -11.77 -15.91 6.84
CA LEU A 103 -12.91 -15.20 7.44
C LEU A 103 -13.91 -16.16 8.09
N GLU A 104 -14.05 -17.36 7.51
CA GLU A 104 -14.94 -18.40 8.01
C GLU A 104 -14.36 -19.17 9.22
N ASN A 105 -13.03 -19.39 9.28
CA ASN A 105 -12.37 -20.16 10.33
C ASN A 105 -11.03 -19.53 10.78
N PRO A 106 -11.02 -18.65 11.80
CA PRO A 106 -9.83 -17.90 12.22
C PRO A 106 -8.86 -18.68 13.12
N ASN A 107 -8.73 -20.00 12.93
CA ASN A 107 -7.99 -20.85 13.87
C ASN A 107 -6.47 -20.67 13.79
N ASN A 108 -5.91 -20.14 12.69
CA ASN A 108 -4.48 -19.86 12.57
C ASN A 108 -4.17 -18.69 11.62
N PRO A 109 -4.17 -17.43 12.10
CA PRO A 109 -3.93 -16.27 11.26
C PRO A 109 -2.52 -16.21 10.68
N VAL A 110 -1.52 -16.76 11.38
CA VAL A 110 -0.10 -16.70 10.95
C VAL A 110 0.15 -17.59 9.74
N ALA A 111 -0.32 -18.85 9.79
CA ALA A 111 -0.18 -19.77 8.66
C ALA A 111 -0.92 -19.27 7.41
N LEU A 112 -2.03 -18.55 7.61
CA LEU A 112 -2.79 -17.94 6.52
C LEU A 112 -2.08 -16.73 5.92
N GLU A 113 -1.55 -15.82 6.75
CA GLU A 113 -0.71 -14.72 6.27
C GLU A 113 0.49 -15.22 5.46
N GLN A 114 1.11 -16.32 5.92
CA GLN A 114 2.18 -17.02 5.22
C GLN A 114 1.73 -17.56 3.86
N ALA A 115 0.61 -18.29 3.79
CA ALA A 115 0.09 -18.83 2.54
C ALA A 115 -0.28 -17.72 1.54
N VAL A 116 -0.94 -16.65 2.01
CA VAL A 116 -1.33 -15.51 1.18
C VAL A 116 -0.09 -14.76 0.68
N ALA A 117 0.91 -14.54 1.52
CA ALA A 117 2.17 -13.91 1.12
C ALA A 117 2.90 -14.75 0.05
N PHE A 118 2.97 -16.08 0.26
CA PHE A 118 3.60 -17.01 -0.67
C PHE A 118 2.95 -16.99 -2.06
N LEU A 119 1.61 -17.09 -2.13
CA LEU A 119 0.88 -17.04 -3.39
C LEU A 119 0.97 -15.67 -4.07
N SER A 120 0.97 -14.58 -3.28
CA SER A 120 1.04 -13.21 -3.82
C SER A 120 2.36 -12.93 -4.54
N VAL A 121 3.45 -13.59 -4.15
CA VAL A 121 4.77 -13.42 -4.79
C VAL A 121 4.91 -14.22 -6.09
N LYS A 122 3.98 -15.14 -6.39
CA LYS A 122 3.95 -15.88 -7.66
C LYS A 122 3.37 -15.09 -8.83
N ILE A 123 2.56 -14.06 -8.56
CA ILE A 123 2.01 -13.17 -9.60
C ILE A 123 2.39 -11.70 -9.34
N PRO A 124 3.68 -11.35 -9.22
CA PRO A 124 4.06 -10.00 -8.90
C PRO A 124 4.00 -9.12 -10.16
N THR A 125 3.46 -7.92 -10.02
CA THR A 125 3.65 -6.87 -11.03
C THR A 125 5.13 -6.45 -11.09
N PHE A 126 5.55 -5.80 -12.18
CA PHE A 126 6.95 -5.36 -12.32
C PHE A 126 7.41 -4.47 -11.15
N GLY A 127 6.56 -3.51 -10.73
CA GLY A 127 6.86 -2.64 -9.59
C GLY A 127 6.99 -3.42 -8.28
N GLU A 128 6.13 -4.41 -8.05
CA GLU A 128 6.22 -5.28 -6.88
C GLU A 128 7.50 -6.12 -6.87
N ARG A 129 7.94 -6.65 -8.03
CA ARG A 129 9.23 -7.37 -8.13
C ARG A 129 10.40 -6.49 -7.71
N VAL A 130 10.43 -5.24 -8.18
CA VAL A 130 11.49 -4.28 -7.81
C VAL A 130 11.46 -4.00 -6.30
N HIS A 131 10.26 -3.81 -5.73
CA HIS A 131 10.11 -3.57 -4.30
C HIS A 131 10.48 -4.79 -3.45
N LEU A 132 10.09 -6.00 -3.87
CA LEU A 132 10.44 -7.25 -3.20
C LEU A 132 11.93 -7.52 -3.23
N ASN A 133 12.60 -7.34 -4.37
CA ASN A 133 14.05 -7.52 -4.47
C ASN A 133 14.79 -6.55 -3.54
N ARG A 134 14.36 -5.28 -3.47
CA ARG A 134 14.93 -4.31 -2.52
C ARG A 134 14.67 -4.72 -1.07
N ALA A 135 13.48 -5.21 -0.77
CA ALA A 135 13.12 -5.67 0.57
C ALA A 135 13.98 -6.87 1.01
N PHE A 136 14.24 -7.85 0.14
CA PHE A 136 15.14 -8.97 0.45
C PHE A 136 16.56 -8.49 0.71
N ALA A 137 17.12 -7.64 -0.16
CA ALA A 137 18.46 -7.10 0.02
C ALA A 137 18.61 -6.26 1.31
N GLU A 138 17.58 -5.49 1.66
CA GLU A 138 17.54 -4.71 2.90
C GLU A 138 17.54 -5.62 4.14
N LEU A 139 16.72 -6.67 4.14
CA LEU A 139 16.67 -7.64 5.23
C LEU A 139 17.99 -8.42 5.39
N GLU A 140 18.66 -8.74 4.29
CA GLU A 140 20.00 -9.37 4.31
C GLU A 140 21.07 -8.44 4.88
N ALA A 141 21.03 -7.16 4.50
CA ALA A 141 21.94 -6.14 5.03
C ALA A 141 21.76 -5.98 6.55
N GLU A 142 20.52 -5.95 7.04
CA GLU A 142 20.19 -5.87 8.47
C GLU A 142 20.73 -7.06 9.28
N ASP A 143 20.74 -8.28 8.74
CA ASP A 143 21.35 -9.42 9.43
C ASP A 143 22.87 -9.31 9.50
N SER A 144 23.48 -8.85 8.41
CA SER A 144 24.94 -8.76 8.31
C SER A 144 25.48 -7.73 9.31
N SER A 145 24.79 -6.61 9.50
CA SER A 145 25.11 -5.63 10.56
C SER A 145 24.87 -6.21 11.96
N ASN A 146 23.74 -6.90 12.19
CA ASN A 146 23.43 -7.48 13.50
C ASN A 146 24.40 -8.59 13.94
N ARG A 147 25.02 -9.31 13.00
CA ARG A 147 26.04 -10.33 13.31
C ARG A 147 27.40 -9.73 13.69
N GLN A 148 27.72 -8.53 13.22
CA GLN A 148 28.99 -7.87 13.53
C GLN A 148 29.00 -7.21 14.93
N GLU A 149 27.83 -6.91 15.49
CA GLU A 149 27.69 -6.22 16.78
C GLU A 149 27.62 -7.14 18.01
N ARG A 150 27.61 -8.47 17.84
CA ARG A 150 27.65 -9.42 18.98
C ARG A 150 29.08 -9.92 19.21
N PRO A 151 29.83 -9.40 20.21
CA PRO A 151 31.07 -10.04 20.63
C PRO A 151 30.77 -11.45 21.16
N ALA A 152 31.68 -12.37 20.84
CA ALA A 152 31.62 -13.78 21.24
C ALA A 152 31.63 -13.98 22.75
#